data_AF-A0A0K6GB93-F1
#
_entry.id   AF-A0A0K6GB93-F1
#
_cell.length_a   1.000
_cell.length_b   1.000
_cell.length_c   1.000
_cell.angle_alpha   90.00
_cell.angle_beta   90.00
_cell.angle_gamma   90.00
#
_symmetry.space_group_name_H-M   'P 1'
#
loop_
_entity.id
_entity.type
_entity.pdbx_description
1 polymer ?
#
loop_
_entity_poly.entity_id
_entity_poly.type
_entity_poly.pdbx_seq_one_letter_code
_entity_poly.pdbx_strand_id
1 'polypeptide(L)'
;MSQDITGTNNGSDIGSLAFGKDEEPSTGREPLRDSQYYFEDGSLNLRVEDTLFKVHTSLLKLRPSDLEGKFECGNSTGGVENVIIPTIKAAQFRNLMQVIYCPPSDKLFLSLPAIPSDGIEEKDALKQFIFYLDVTSLAHQFGMHDVEKWAKPRLQSLVHMFGRKISRGLDGVSNDDDLGFGPMTRAEADNSGGIAEHATYEEGSRAPEADENHMEVDDEDEESSKEDSVLEVSDEDEDEGEAKGKAKDDKNSKNSHESLSEEDSESDDDYSYSGQSSDGDDGSEEEDMKDLDAKKDDSTQMIKAEDSPIFRLIDGIWYAGEISDILLLHDIRNLLQYHCTSPNYLPVDLLLSFLRVPNLRERDPPTFGFLFLLLLDHGHKTWNRPMFTQTDRMAFFSAQSYLTPLPDSLKAPSTSPLFKKLGSAKKFVEKFSNNSTLDSAVQKCYREAFSCWRQEFDDTYYENLGSSEPLVAIKALGTIPRRRLSFSEGARSIECDHRCYLRLLGQIDRDIQGLYARLAEYYQPIN
;
A
#
# COMPACT_ATOMS: atom_id res chain seq x y z
N MET A 1 -35.66 -27.28 18.58
CA MET A 1 -35.91 -25.86 18.24
C MET A 1 -34.84 -25.47 17.24
N SER A 2 -35.09 -25.76 15.97
CA SER A 2 -34.23 -25.35 14.86
C SER A 2 -34.64 -23.94 14.46
N GLN A 3 -33.69 -23.01 14.48
CA GLN A 3 -33.88 -21.69 13.90
C GLN A 3 -33.10 -21.62 12.60
N ASP A 4 -33.84 -21.51 11.51
CA ASP A 4 -33.36 -21.18 10.19
C ASP A 4 -32.80 -19.76 10.19
N ILE A 5 -31.51 -19.64 9.89
CA ILE A 5 -30.85 -18.35 9.61
C ILE A 5 -30.88 -18.19 8.09
N THR A 6 -31.84 -17.40 7.61
CA THR A 6 -31.89 -16.95 6.22
C THR A 6 -30.93 -15.78 6.06
N GLY A 7 -29.95 -15.95 5.16
CA GLY A 7 -28.96 -14.94 4.83
C GLY A 7 -29.57 -13.74 4.11
N THR A 8 -29.39 -12.56 4.67
CA THR A 8 -29.68 -11.28 4.02
C THR A 8 -28.52 -10.87 3.12
N ASN A 9 -28.84 -10.61 1.85
CA ASN A 9 -27.97 -9.93 0.87
C ASN A 9 -27.51 -8.58 1.42
N ASN A 10 -26.20 -8.45 1.69
CA ASN A 10 -25.56 -7.17 1.94
C ASN A 10 -25.26 -6.50 0.60
N GLY A 11 -26.14 -5.61 0.16
CA GLY A 11 -25.76 -4.57 -0.80
C GLY A 11 -24.71 -3.68 -0.14
N SER A 12 -23.54 -3.57 -0.77
CA SER A 12 -22.49 -2.66 -0.36
C SER A 12 -22.95 -1.22 -0.58
N ASP A 13 -23.61 -0.65 0.44
CA ASP A 13 -23.73 0.80 0.58
C ASP A 13 -22.29 1.34 0.65
N ILE A 14 -21.82 1.91 -0.46
CA ILE A 14 -20.61 2.71 -0.49
C ILE A 14 -20.96 3.94 0.33
N GLY A 15 -20.69 3.85 1.63
CA GLY A 15 -20.94 4.92 2.59
C GLY A 15 -20.35 6.21 2.04
N SER A 16 -21.23 7.16 1.75
CA SER A 16 -20.89 8.55 1.53
C SER A 16 -19.87 8.95 2.60
N LEU A 17 -18.64 9.21 2.17
CA LEU A 17 -17.52 9.54 3.03
C LEU A 17 -17.87 10.84 3.76
N ALA A 18 -18.42 10.71 4.96
CA ALA A 18 -18.55 11.81 5.89
C ALA A 18 -17.14 12.15 6.38
N PHE A 19 -16.40 12.90 5.56
CA PHE A 19 -15.31 13.71 6.04
C PHE A 19 -15.84 14.56 7.19
N GLY A 20 -15.00 14.83 8.20
CA GLY A 20 -15.37 15.73 9.29
C GLY A 20 -15.99 17.00 8.71
N LYS A 21 -16.90 17.64 9.44
CA LYS A 21 -17.40 18.97 9.07
C LYS A 21 -16.23 19.95 9.06
N ASP A 22 -15.45 19.91 7.98
CA ASP A 22 -14.45 20.87 7.65
C ASP A 22 -15.17 22.19 7.48
N GLU A 23 -14.51 23.24 7.94
CA GLU A 23 -14.97 24.62 8.01
C GLU A 23 -16.01 24.96 6.93
N GLU A 24 -17.16 25.50 7.35
CA GLU A 24 -18.17 25.97 6.39
C GLU A 24 -17.47 26.80 5.29
N PRO A 25 -17.73 26.49 4.00
CA PRO A 25 -16.99 27.07 2.89
C PRO A 25 -17.01 28.58 3.03
N SER A 26 -15.83 29.18 3.15
CA SER A 26 -15.64 30.60 3.45
C SER A 26 -16.65 31.44 2.65
N THR A 27 -17.60 32.00 3.39
CA THR A 27 -18.86 32.53 2.84
C THR A 27 -18.58 33.84 2.13
N GLY A 28 -18.28 33.78 0.82
CA GLY A 28 -18.37 34.95 -0.05
C GLY A 28 -17.34 35.10 -1.17
N ARG A 29 -16.38 34.19 -1.34
CA ARG A 29 -15.47 34.29 -2.49
C ARG A 29 -16.11 33.68 -3.73
N GLU A 30 -16.20 34.47 -4.80
CA GLU A 30 -16.60 33.95 -6.11
C GLU A 30 -15.58 32.90 -6.57
N PRO A 31 -16.03 31.74 -7.09
CA PRO A 31 -15.13 30.69 -7.54
C PRO A 31 -14.32 31.18 -8.75
N LEU A 32 -13.05 30.80 -8.81
CA LEU A 32 -12.14 31.15 -9.90
C LEU A 32 -12.45 30.31 -11.13
N ARG A 33 -12.60 30.93 -12.29
CA ARG A 33 -12.78 30.20 -13.55
C ARG A 33 -11.50 29.43 -13.89
N ASP A 34 -11.64 28.17 -14.26
CA ASP A 34 -10.51 27.39 -14.74
C ASP A 34 -9.96 28.01 -16.04
N SER A 35 -8.64 28.18 -16.12
CA SER A 35 -8.02 28.84 -17.28
C SER A 35 -8.07 28.01 -18.57
N GLN A 36 -8.21 26.68 -18.47
CA GLN A 36 -8.17 25.76 -19.62
C GLN A 36 -9.54 25.22 -19.96
N TYR A 37 -10.37 24.93 -18.96
CA TYR A 37 -11.64 24.20 -19.11
C TYR A 37 -12.87 25.04 -18.69
N TYR A 38 -12.84 26.33 -19.02
CA TYR A 38 -14.00 27.23 -18.93
C TYR A 38 -14.40 27.72 -20.32
N PHE A 39 -15.37 27.05 -20.93
CA PHE A 39 -15.85 27.33 -22.27
C PHE A 39 -17.08 28.25 -22.22
N GLU A 40 -17.04 29.40 -22.89
CA GLU A 40 -18.18 30.34 -22.89
C GLU A 40 -19.46 29.73 -23.50
N ASP A 41 -19.30 28.78 -24.43
CA ASP A 41 -20.36 27.97 -25.05
C ASP A 41 -20.67 26.66 -24.29
N GLY A 42 -19.99 26.37 -23.18
CA GLY A 42 -20.24 25.20 -22.35
C GLY A 42 -21.67 25.19 -21.76
N SER A 43 -22.27 24.01 -21.70
CA SER A 43 -23.64 23.80 -21.26
C SER A 43 -23.79 23.39 -19.80
N LEU A 44 -22.69 23.04 -19.12
CA LEU A 44 -22.67 22.59 -17.73
C LEU A 44 -21.60 23.33 -16.92
N ASN A 45 -22.00 23.86 -15.76
CA ASN A 45 -21.09 24.43 -14.78
C ASN A 45 -20.84 23.42 -13.66
N LEU A 46 -19.58 23.05 -13.48
CA LEU A 46 -19.12 22.16 -12.41
C LEU A 46 -18.23 22.97 -11.47
N ARG A 47 -18.51 22.93 -10.17
CA ARG A 47 -17.64 23.51 -9.14
C ARG A 47 -16.84 22.40 -8.47
N VAL A 48 -15.51 22.50 -8.57
CA VAL A 48 -14.55 21.58 -7.93
C VAL A 48 -13.66 22.45 -7.04
N GLU A 49 -13.73 22.26 -5.72
CA GLU A 49 -13.15 23.19 -4.73
C GLU A 49 -13.60 24.65 -4.99
N ASP A 50 -12.65 25.58 -5.08
CA ASP A 50 -12.87 26.99 -5.44
C ASP A 50 -12.70 27.27 -6.93
N THR A 51 -12.66 26.23 -7.77
CA THR A 51 -12.52 26.36 -9.23
C THR A 51 -13.83 26.03 -9.94
N LEU A 52 -14.24 26.92 -10.85
CA LEU A 52 -15.41 26.77 -11.71
C LEU A 52 -14.97 26.27 -13.09
N PHE A 53 -15.50 25.12 -13.48
CA PHE A 53 -15.35 24.51 -14.79
C PHE A 53 -16.64 24.71 -15.58
N LYS A 54 -16.54 25.13 -16.83
CA LYS A 54 -17.71 25.26 -17.72
C LYS A 54 -17.47 24.42 -18.96
N VAL A 55 -18.20 23.31 -19.08
CA VAL A 55 -17.90 22.21 -20.00
C VAL A 55 -19.10 21.80 -20.83
N HIS A 56 -18.86 21.07 -21.92
CA HIS A 56 -19.88 20.56 -22.83
C HIS A 56 -20.44 19.22 -22.32
N THR A 57 -21.72 19.18 -21.96
CA THR A 57 -22.41 17.95 -21.52
C THR A 57 -22.30 16.81 -22.54
N SER A 58 -22.31 17.14 -23.84
CA SER A 58 -22.20 16.17 -24.93
C SER A 58 -20.89 15.38 -24.94
N LEU A 59 -19.80 15.95 -24.40
CA LEU A 59 -18.48 15.30 -24.36
C LEU A 59 -18.30 14.41 -23.14
N LEU A 60 -18.89 14.78 -22.01
CA LEU A 60 -18.82 13.99 -20.78
C LEU A 60 -19.55 12.65 -20.92
N LYS A 61 -20.50 12.53 -21.86
CA LYS A 61 -21.43 11.40 -22.00
C LYS A 61 -22.17 11.02 -20.70
N LEU A 62 -22.16 11.90 -19.69
CA LEU A 62 -22.85 11.70 -18.43
C LEU A 62 -24.33 11.97 -18.66
N ARG A 63 -25.18 11.02 -18.27
CA ARG A 63 -26.61 11.31 -18.15
C ARG A 63 -26.80 12.12 -16.87
N PRO A 64 -27.74 13.08 -16.84
CA PRO A 64 -28.08 13.80 -15.60
C PRO A 64 -28.40 12.85 -14.44
N SER A 65 -29.02 11.70 -14.72
CA SER A 65 -29.29 10.64 -13.74
C SER A 65 -28.03 10.01 -13.14
N ASP A 66 -26.90 10.00 -13.86
CA ASP A 66 -25.62 9.49 -13.35
C ASP A 66 -24.98 10.47 -12.35
N LEU A 67 -25.46 11.73 -12.35
CA LEU A 67 -25.09 12.79 -11.42
C LEU A 67 -26.04 12.87 -10.21
N GLU A 68 -27.30 12.49 -10.40
CA GLU A 68 -28.32 12.47 -9.34
C GLU A 68 -27.92 11.50 -8.21
N GLY A 69 -27.74 12.03 -7.00
CA GLY A 69 -27.38 11.28 -5.80
C GLY A 69 -25.88 11.23 -5.46
N LYS A 70 -25.00 11.60 -6.39
CA LYS A 70 -23.54 11.73 -6.15
C LYS A 70 -23.09 13.17 -5.94
N PHE A 71 -23.86 14.14 -6.44
CA PHE A 71 -23.50 15.56 -6.38
C PHE A 71 -24.57 16.36 -5.67
N GLU A 72 -24.12 17.35 -4.91
CA GLU A 72 -25.01 18.31 -4.28
C GLU A 72 -25.33 19.42 -5.29
N CYS A 73 -26.60 19.55 -5.66
CA CYS A 73 -27.06 20.70 -6.42
C CYS A 73 -27.14 21.91 -5.48
N GLY A 74 -26.21 22.86 -5.66
CA GLY A 74 -26.24 24.11 -4.92
C GLY A 74 -27.38 25.00 -5.42
N ASN A 75 -28.38 25.26 -4.57
CA ASN A 75 -29.49 26.19 -4.86
C ASN A 75 -28.99 27.63 -5.02
N SER A 76 -28.50 27.95 -6.21
CA SER A 76 -28.03 29.29 -6.57
C SER A 76 -29.23 30.16 -6.92
N THR A 77 -29.52 31.16 -6.09
CA THR A 77 -30.79 31.93 -6.08
C THR A 77 -30.99 32.87 -7.29
N GLY A 78 -30.27 32.71 -8.39
CA GLY A 78 -30.22 33.75 -9.43
C GLY A 78 -29.58 33.43 -10.77
N GLY A 79 -29.53 32.17 -11.20
CA GLY A 79 -29.21 31.83 -12.60
C GLY A 79 -28.01 30.91 -12.76
N VAL A 80 -28.30 29.73 -13.31
CA VAL A 80 -27.44 28.57 -13.58
C VAL A 80 -27.02 27.80 -12.32
N GLU A 81 -27.59 26.61 -12.16
CA GLU A 81 -27.23 25.66 -11.11
C GLU A 81 -25.80 25.17 -11.33
N ASN A 82 -24.95 25.36 -10.32
CA ASN A 82 -23.61 24.78 -10.30
C ASN A 82 -23.69 23.40 -9.64
N VAL A 83 -23.21 22.38 -10.33
CA VAL A 83 -23.06 21.03 -9.75
C VAL A 83 -21.77 21.03 -8.93
N ILE A 84 -21.88 20.81 -7.62
CA ILE A 84 -20.72 20.76 -6.73
C ILE A 84 -20.20 19.33 -6.73
N ILE A 85 -18.91 19.17 -7.02
CA ILE A 85 -18.19 17.90 -6.99
C ILE A 85 -17.35 17.90 -5.70
N PRO A 86 -17.85 17.30 -4.61
CA PRO A 86 -17.11 17.26 -3.36
C PRO A 86 -15.87 16.36 -3.51
N THR A 87 -14.91 16.53 -2.59
CA THR A 87 -13.75 15.63 -2.37
C THR A 87 -12.71 15.50 -3.49
N ILE A 88 -12.92 16.11 -4.66
CA ILE A 88 -12.00 16.04 -5.80
C ILE A 88 -11.23 17.35 -5.87
N LYS A 89 -9.90 17.27 -6.05
CA LYS A 89 -9.06 18.45 -6.27
C LYS A 89 -9.22 18.96 -7.70
N ALA A 90 -9.17 20.28 -7.91
CA ALA A 90 -9.29 20.86 -9.25
C ALA A 90 -8.22 20.32 -10.22
N ALA A 91 -7.00 20.06 -9.74
CA ALA A 91 -5.92 19.48 -10.54
C ALA A 91 -6.24 18.05 -11.05
N GLN A 92 -6.87 17.22 -10.21
CA GLN A 92 -7.28 15.87 -10.61
C GLN A 92 -8.36 15.93 -11.69
N PHE A 93 -9.33 16.83 -11.51
CA PHE A 93 -10.39 17.02 -12.50
C PHE A 93 -9.86 17.52 -13.85
N ARG A 94 -8.83 18.38 -13.86
CA ARG A 94 -8.12 18.79 -15.09
C ARG A 94 -7.52 17.60 -15.83
N ASN A 95 -6.91 16.64 -15.13
CA ASN A 95 -6.35 15.44 -15.76
C ASN A 95 -7.43 14.61 -16.47
N LEU A 96 -8.62 14.47 -15.87
CA LEU A 96 -9.76 13.86 -16.56
C LEU A 96 -10.22 14.68 -17.77
N MET A 97 -10.37 16.01 -17.61
CA MET A 97 -10.79 16.89 -18.71
C MET A 97 -9.82 16.84 -19.90
N GLN A 98 -8.52 16.71 -19.63
CA GLN A 98 -7.52 16.53 -20.67
C GLN A 98 -7.81 15.32 -21.56
N VAL A 99 -8.20 14.19 -20.96
CA VAL A 99 -8.54 12.98 -21.73
C VAL A 99 -9.87 13.13 -22.49
N ILE A 100 -10.86 13.83 -21.91
CA ILE A 100 -12.18 14.01 -22.54
C ILE A 100 -12.11 14.96 -23.74
N TYR A 101 -11.41 16.09 -23.59
CA TYR A 101 -11.31 17.12 -24.64
C TYR A 101 -10.22 16.84 -25.66
N CYS A 102 -9.21 16.04 -25.30
CA CYS A 102 -8.20 15.54 -26.22
C CYS A 102 -8.32 14.01 -26.31
N PRO A 103 -9.43 13.48 -26.86
CA PRO A 103 -9.68 12.05 -26.85
C PRO A 103 -8.54 11.32 -27.56
N PRO A 104 -8.14 10.15 -27.03
CA PRO A 104 -7.13 9.32 -27.65
C PRO A 104 -7.68 8.76 -28.97
N SER A 105 -7.58 9.55 -30.05
CA SER A 105 -7.71 9.00 -31.40
C SER A 105 -6.47 8.17 -31.71
N ASP A 106 -6.57 7.14 -32.55
CA ASP A 106 -5.47 6.23 -32.91
C ASP A 106 -4.18 6.92 -33.37
N LYS A 107 -4.27 8.20 -33.80
CA LYS A 107 -3.12 9.01 -34.23
C LYS A 107 -2.59 9.96 -33.14
N LEU A 108 -3.35 10.25 -32.10
CA LEU A 108 -2.98 11.14 -30.99
C LEU A 108 -2.43 10.40 -29.76
N PHE A 109 -2.40 9.05 -29.78
CA PHE A 109 -1.69 8.24 -28.78
C PHE A 109 -0.21 8.63 -28.62
N LEU A 110 0.37 9.30 -29.61
CA LEU A 110 1.75 9.82 -29.57
C LEU A 110 1.91 11.09 -28.70
N SER A 111 0.81 11.76 -28.33
CA SER A 111 0.86 13.00 -27.54
C SER A 111 0.57 12.80 -26.06
N LEU A 112 -0.21 11.78 -25.69
CA LEU A 112 -0.31 11.36 -24.30
C LEU A 112 0.97 10.63 -23.92
N PRO A 113 1.40 10.66 -22.64
CA PRO A 113 2.65 10.03 -22.24
C PRO A 113 2.61 8.54 -22.59
N ALA A 114 3.22 8.18 -23.73
CA ALA A 114 3.58 6.80 -23.95
C ALA A 114 4.51 6.43 -22.79
N ILE A 115 4.49 5.17 -22.38
CA ILE A 115 5.40 4.66 -21.38
C ILE A 115 6.66 4.25 -22.16
N PRO A 116 7.72 5.09 -22.32
CA PRO A 116 8.91 4.62 -22.99
C PRO A 116 9.52 3.47 -22.19
N SER A 117 9.84 2.37 -22.87
CA SER A 117 10.27 1.12 -22.24
C SER A 117 11.50 1.31 -21.36
N ASP A 118 12.43 2.20 -21.74
CA ASP A 118 13.79 2.17 -21.15
C ASP A 118 14.32 3.53 -20.67
N GLY A 119 13.51 4.60 -20.70
CA GLY A 119 14.03 5.97 -20.54
C GLY A 119 13.27 6.93 -19.64
N ILE A 120 12.16 6.52 -19.00
CA ILE A 120 11.37 7.45 -18.17
C ILE A 120 12.22 7.97 -17.00
N GLU A 121 12.34 9.29 -16.88
CA GLU A 121 12.94 9.94 -15.71
C GLU A 121 12.07 9.72 -14.46
N GLU A 122 12.68 9.71 -13.27
CA GLU A 122 11.96 9.41 -12.02
C GLU A 122 10.78 10.36 -11.77
N LYS A 123 10.96 11.66 -12.08
CA LYS A 123 9.90 12.68 -11.97
C LYS A 123 8.75 12.43 -12.97
N ASP A 124 9.07 12.02 -14.19
CA ASP A 124 8.07 11.74 -15.22
C ASP A 124 7.25 10.49 -14.88
N ALA A 125 7.87 9.47 -14.29
CA ALA A 125 7.16 8.26 -13.86
C ALA A 125 6.10 8.59 -12.81
N LEU A 126 6.44 9.44 -11.83
CA LEU A 126 5.49 9.89 -10.81
C LEU A 126 4.34 10.72 -11.42
N LYS A 127 4.65 11.68 -12.30
CA LYS A 127 3.62 12.49 -12.96
C LYS A 127 2.65 11.63 -13.78
N GLN A 128 3.18 10.66 -14.52
CA GLN A 128 2.35 9.71 -15.27
C GLN A 128 1.50 8.84 -14.33
N PHE A 129 2.08 8.34 -13.23
CA PHE A 129 1.33 7.58 -12.23
C PHE A 129 0.14 8.39 -11.69
N ILE A 130 0.38 9.64 -11.26
CA ILE A 130 -0.67 10.53 -10.75
C ILE A 130 -1.72 10.77 -11.84
N PHE A 131 -1.31 11.12 -13.06
CA PHE A 131 -2.23 11.34 -14.18
C PHE A 131 -3.15 10.15 -14.42
N TYR A 132 -2.59 8.95 -14.58
CA TYR A 132 -3.40 7.78 -14.87
C TYR A 132 -4.27 7.39 -13.68
N LEU A 133 -3.79 7.56 -12.45
CA LEU A 133 -4.59 7.33 -11.27
C LEU A 133 -5.80 8.28 -11.22
N ASP A 134 -5.57 9.60 -11.37
CA ASP A 134 -6.63 10.61 -11.40
C ASP A 134 -7.69 10.25 -12.45
N VAL A 135 -7.25 9.94 -13.67
CA VAL A 135 -8.14 9.57 -14.77
C VAL A 135 -8.91 8.29 -14.45
N THR A 136 -8.25 7.22 -13.99
CA THR A 136 -8.93 5.95 -13.68
C THR A 136 -9.95 6.08 -12.56
N SER A 137 -9.58 6.73 -11.46
CA SER A 137 -10.43 6.87 -10.29
C SER A 137 -11.64 7.75 -10.58
N LEU A 138 -11.44 8.87 -11.26
CA LEU A 138 -12.54 9.75 -11.64
C LEU A 138 -13.41 9.10 -12.72
N ALA A 139 -12.83 8.45 -13.73
CA ALA A 139 -13.62 7.73 -14.74
C ALA A 139 -14.49 6.65 -14.10
N HIS A 140 -13.96 5.91 -13.13
CA HIS A 140 -14.72 4.95 -12.35
C HIS A 140 -15.87 5.63 -11.58
N GLN A 141 -15.57 6.70 -10.83
CA GLN A 141 -16.55 7.45 -10.04
C GLN A 141 -17.69 8.03 -10.89
N PHE A 142 -17.39 8.51 -12.09
CA PHE A 142 -18.35 9.07 -13.03
C PHE A 142 -19.00 8.04 -13.97
N GLY A 143 -18.63 6.75 -13.89
CA GLY A 143 -19.19 5.71 -14.78
C GLY A 143 -18.71 5.80 -16.24
N MET A 144 -17.55 6.40 -16.48
CA MET A 144 -16.91 6.54 -17.81
C MET A 144 -16.09 5.29 -18.16
N HIS A 145 -16.75 4.15 -18.34
CA HIS A 145 -16.08 2.84 -18.50
C HIS A 145 -15.06 2.78 -19.64
N ASP A 146 -15.29 3.48 -20.76
CA ASP A 146 -14.33 3.51 -21.89
C ASP A 146 -13.00 4.18 -21.48
N VAL A 147 -13.08 5.27 -20.73
CA VAL A 147 -11.91 6.02 -20.24
C VAL A 147 -11.18 5.21 -19.18
N GLU A 148 -11.92 4.58 -18.27
CA GLU A 148 -11.35 3.70 -17.25
C GLU A 148 -10.63 2.50 -17.88
N LYS A 149 -11.28 1.82 -18.83
CA LYS A 149 -10.72 0.67 -19.57
C LYS A 149 -9.44 1.04 -20.32
N TRP A 150 -9.33 2.28 -20.79
CA TRP A 150 -8.12 2.79 -21.43
C TRP A 150 -7.00 3.13 -20.43
N ALA A 151 -7.31 3.81 -19.32
CA ALA A 151 -6.30 4.29 -18.38
C ALA A 151 -5.79 3.18 -17.44
N LYS A 152 -6.65 2.23 -17.05
CA LYS A 152 -6.33 1.19 -16.05
C LYS A 152 -5.12 0.33 -16.42
N PRO A 153 -5.01 -0.25 -17.63
CA PRO A 153 -3.84 -1.06 -17.99
C PRO A 153 -2.53 -0.27 -17.97
N ARG A 154 -2.58 1.04 -18.20
CA ARG A 154 -1.42 1.93 -18.16
C ARG A 154 -0.98 2.20 -16.73
N LEU A 155 -1.94 2.48 -15.83
CA LEU A 155 -1.67 2.57 -14.41
C LEU A 155 -1.04 1.27 -13.88
N GLN A 156 -1.62 0.12 -14.20
CA GLN A 156 -1.07 -1.20 -13.82
C GLN A 156 0.35 -1.39 -14.35
N SER A 157 0.59 -1.10 -15.62
CA SER A 157 1.93 -1.20 -16.22
C SER A 157 2.94 -0.29 -15.53
N LEU A 158 2.55 0.95 -15.22
CA LEU A 158 3.42 1.92 -14.55
C LEU A 158 3.83 1.46 -13.15
N VAL A 159 2.88 1.06 -12.32
CA VAL A 159 3.18 0.61 -10.96
C VAL A 159 4.04 -0.65 -11.00
N HIS A 160 3.73 -1.59 -11.91
CA HIS A 160 4.44 -2.85 -12.02
C HIS A 160 5.90 -2.69 -12.50
N MET A 161 6.11 -1.85 -13.53
CA MET A 161 7.41 -1.69 -14.19
C MET A 161 8.27 -0.61 -13.54
N PHE A 162 7.66 0.47 -13.07
CA PHE A 162 8.37 1.67 -12.64
C PHE A 162 8.19 1.99 -11.15
N GLY A 163 7.66 1.08 -10.33
CA GLY A 163 7.47 1.31 -8.89
C GLY A 163 8.68 1.95 -8.19
N ARG A 164 9.90 1.47 -8.44
CA ARG A 164 11.11 2.10 -7.88
C ARG A 164 11.31 3.55 -8.35
N LYS A 165 11.13 3.82 -9.66
CA LYS A 165 11.29 5.18 -10.21
C LYS A 165 10.20 6.12 -9.69
N ILE A 166 8.96 5.63 -9.58
CA ILE A 166 7.86 6.38 -8.97
C ILE A 166 8.20 6.74 -7.53
N SER A 167 8.70 5.77 -6.75
CA SER A 167 9.12 5.99 -5.36
C SER A 167 10.20 7.06 -5.22
N ARG A 168 11.22 7.03 -6.09
CA ARG A 168 12.30 8.03 -6.06
C ARG A 168 11.87 9.40 -6.58
N GLY A 169 10.93 9.42 -7.53
CA GLY A 169 10.31 10.66 -8.02
C GLY A 169 9.66 11.46 -6.90
N LEU A 170 9.14 10.80 -5.85
CA LEU A 170 8.52 11.43 -4.68
C LEU A 170 9.53 12.25 -3.85
N ASP A 171 10.80 11.83 -3.80
CA ASP A 171 11.84 12.57 -3.06
C ASP A 171 12.21 13.90 -3.74
N GLY A 172 11.93 14.02 -5.04
CA GLY A 172 12.35 15.15 -5.87
C GLY A 172 11.30 16.24 -6.09
N VAL A 173 10.09 16.09 -5.54
CA VAL A 173 9.02 17.08 -5.67
C VAL A 173 9.13 18.09 -4.52
N SER A 174 9.54 19.31 -4.84
CA SER A 174 9.36 20.43 -3.90
C SER A 174 7.90 20.84 -3.91
N ASN A 175 7.35 21.30 -2.77
CA ASN A 175 5.97 21.81 -2.68
C ASN A 175 5.68 22.96 -3.66
N ASP A 176 6.71 23.62 -4.20
CA ASP A 176 6.60 24.72 -5.15
C ASP A 176 6.49 24.26 -6.62
N ASP A 177 6.78 22.98 -6.90
CA ASP A 177 6.69 22.45 -8.26
C ASP A 177 5.22 22.11 -8.55
N ASP A 178 4.55 22.97 -9.32
CA ASP A 178 3.23 22.68 -9.89
C ASP A 178 3.29 21.33 -10.64
N LEU A 179 2.75 20.28 -10.01
CA LEU A 179 2.63 18.95 -10.60
C LEU A 179 1.66 18.92 -11.77
N GLY A 180 1.00 20.05 -12.07
CA GLY A 180 0.32 20.26 -13.32
C GLY A 180 1.21 19.86 -14.50
N PHE A 181 0.64 19.06 -15.40
CA PHE A 181 1.15 19.02 -16.76
C PHE A 181 1.01 20.45 -17.27
N GLY A 182 2.12 21.18 -17.35
CA GLY A 182 2.15 22.46 -18.05
C GLY A 182 1.42 22.28 -19.39
N PRO A 183 0.64 23.29 -19.84
CA PRO A 183 -0.19 23.15 -21.03
C PRO A 183 0.67 22.53 -22.12
N MET A 184 0.34 21.30 -22.53
CA MET A 184 1.11 20.58 -23.53
C MET A 184 1.13 21.48 -24.75
N THR A 185 2.23 22.22 -24.94
CA THR A 185 2.43 23.02 -26.12
C THR A 185 2.48 22.01 -27.23
N ARG A 186 1.41 21.98 -28.02
CA ARG A 186 1.22 21.11 -29.17
C ARG A 186 2.46 21.23 -30.05
N ALA A 187 3.44 20.35 -29.81
CA ALA A 187 4.64 20.30 -30.60
C ALA A 187 4.17 20.01 -32.01
N GLU A 188 4.43 20.93 -32.93
CA GLU A 188 4.13 20.75 -34.34
C GLU A 188 4.82 19.47 -34.78
N ALA A 189 4.02 18.43 -35.01
CA ALA A 189 4.49 17.10 -35.33
C ALA A 189 5.16 17.15 -36.70
N ASP A 190 6.46 17.41 -36.72
CA ASP A 190 7.28 17.26 -37.90
C ASP A 190 7.45 15.77 -38.21
N ASN A 191 7.20 15.48 -39.47
CA ASN A 191 6.92 14.18 -40.05
C ASN A 191 8.14 13.23 -40.00
N SER A 192 8.12 12.18 -39.17
CA SER A 192 9.09 11.08 -39.26
C SER A 192 8.45 9.69 -39.18
N GLY A 193 8.59 8.98 -40.32
CA GLY A 193 8.57 7.52 -40.56
C GLY A 193 8.00 6.57 -39.50
N GLY A 194 6.90 5.91 -39.86
CA GLY A 194 6.19 4.96 -39.02
C GLY A 194 6.88 3.61 -38.80
N ILE A 195 6.61 3.05 -37.63
CA ILE A 195 6.53 1.61 -37.37
C ILE A 195 5.16 1.39 -36.74
N ALA A 196 4.28 0.72 -37.47
CA ALA A 196 2.92 0.40 -37.01
C ALA A 196 2.98 -0.89 -36.18
N GLU A 197 2.77 -0.79 -34.86
CA GLU A 197 2.46 -1.96 -34.03
C GLU A 197 0.95 -2.19 -34.05
N HIS A 198 0.55 -3.32 -34.65
CA HIS A 198 -0.82 -3.80 -34.69
C HIS A 198 -1.21 -4.35 -33.30
N ALA A 199 -1.89 -3.54 -32.49
CA ALA A 199 -2.73 -4.05 -31.42
C ALA A 199 -4.13 -4.30 -31.98
N THR A 200 -4.39 -5.49 -32.51
CA THR A 200 -5.74 -5.91 -32.90
C THR A 200 -6.54 -6.27 -31.64
N TYR A 201 -7.48 -5.41 -31.27
CA TYR A 201 -8.57 -5.75 -30.37
C TYR A 201 -9.64 -6.48 -31.19
N GLU A 202 -9.75 -7.80 -31.05
CA GLU A 202 -10.89 -8.53 -31.60
C GLU A 202 -12.13 -8.26 -30.74
N GLU A 203 -13.08 -7.56 -31.35
CA GLU A 203 -14.42 -7.31 -30.84
C GLU A 203 -15.27 -8.58 -31.02
N GLY A 204 -15.15 -9.52 -30.08
CA GLY A 204 -15.93 -10.76 -30.04
C GLY A 204 -17.34 -10.56 -29.49
N SER A 205 -18.23 -9.94 -30.27
CA SER A 205 -19.68 -10.00 -30.03
C SER A 205 -20.32 -11.04 -30.95
N ARG A 206 -20.49 -12.27 -30.48
CA ARG A 206 -21.41 -13.23 -31.09
C ARG A 206 -22.09 -14.05 -30.00
N ALA A 207 -23.32 -13.67 -29.69
CA ALA A 207 -24.24 -14.47 -28.91
C ALA A 207 -24.58 -15.76 -29.68
N PRO A 208 -24.57 -16.94 -29.05
CA PRO A 208 -25.14 -18.14 -29.66
C PRO A 208 -26.66 -18.09 -29.54
N GLU A 209 -27.32 -18.32 -30.66
CA GLU A 209 -28.76 -18.54 -30.76
C GLU A 209 -29.16 -19.79 -29.97
N ALA A 210 -30.31 -19.70 -29.30
CA ALA A 210 -30.94 -20.81 -28.60
C ALA A 210 -31.38 -21.87 -29.61
N ASP A 211 -30.93 -23.11 -29.40
CA ASP A 211 -31.47 -24.28 -30.07
C ASP A 211 -32.27 -25.07 -29.02
N GLU A 212 -33.60 -24.97 -29.12
CA GLU A 212 -34.55 -25.75 -28.35
C GLU A 212 -34.51 -27.19 -28.84
N ASN A 213 -33.89 -28.09 -28.08
CA ASN A 213 -34.15 -29.52 -28.22
C ASN A 213 -34.58 -30.12 -26.88
N HIS A 214 -35.88 -30.37 -26.85
CA HIS A 214 -36.66 -31.09 -25.88
C HIS A 214 -36.24 -32.57 -25.88
N MET A 215 -35.75 -33.09 -24.75
CA MET A 215 -35.57 -34.52 -24.54
C MET A 215 -36.12 -34.86 -23.15
N GLU A 216 -37.31 -35.45 -23.15
CA GLU A 216 -37.88 -36.13 -21.98
C GLU A 216 -37.02 -37.35 -21.67
N VAL A 217 -36.55 -37.47 -20.42
CA VAL A 217 -35.97 -38.69 -19.88
C VAL A 217 -36.65 -38.96 -18.55
N ASP A 218 -37.26 -40.13 -18.48
CA ASP A 218 -37.96 -40.72 -17.34
C ASP A 218 -37.01 -40.89 -16.15
N ASP A 219 -37.42 -40.37 -14.98
CA ASP A 219 -36.85 -40.72 -13.68
C ASP A 219 -37.66 -41.91 -13.12
N GLU A 220 -37.08 -43.11 -13.20
CA GLU A 220 -37.46 -44.24 -12.34
C GLU A 220 -36.50 -44.34 -11.15
N ASP A 221 -37.12 -44.67 -10.02
CA ASP A 221 -36.58 -44.88 -8.68
C ASP A 221 -35.33 -45.79 -8.63
N GLU A 222 -34.43 -45.53 -7.68
CA GLU A 222 -33.87 -46.62 -6.87
C GLU A 222 -33.29 -46.11 -5.53
N GLU A 223 -33.99 -46.46 -4.45
CA GLU A 223 -33.47 -46.47 -3.09
C GLU A 223 -32.32 -47.47 -2.97
N SER A 224 -31.23 -47.11 -2.30
CA SER A 224 -30.33 -48.08 -1.69
C SER A 224 -29.48 -47.44 -0.59
N SER A 225 -29.80 -47.83 0.64
CA SER A 225 -29.09 -47.55 1.86
C SER A 225 -27.70 -48.19 1.89
N LYS A 226 -26.73 -47.52 2.53
CA LYS A 226 -25.74 -48.17 3.38
C LYS A 226 -24.99 -47.18 4.29
N GLU A 227 -25.18 -47.42 5.57
CA GLU A 227 -24.34 -47.01 6.69
C GLU A 227 -22.93 -47.61 6.52
N ASP A 228 -21.90 -46.87 6.97
CA ASP A 228 -20.70 -47.39 7.66
C ASP A 228 -19.84 -46.18 8.08
N SER A 229 -19.85 -45.83 9.36
CA SER A 229 -18.88 -46.26 10.39
C SER A 229 -17.72 -45.27 10.52
N VAL A 230 -17.79 -44.49 11.59
CA VAL A 230 -16.77 -43.54 12.05
C VAL A 230 -15.71 -44.34 12.82
N LEU A 231 -14.47 -44.32 12.34
CA LEU A 231 -13.31 -44.76 13.12
C LEU A 231 -12.57 -43.53 13.63
N GLU A 232 -12.66 -43.31 14.94
CA GLU A 232 -11.74 -42.47 15.69
C GLU A 232 -10.37 -43.16 15.72
N VAL A 233 -9.33 -42.45 15.28
CA VAL A 233 -7.94 -42.84 15.48
C VAL A 233 -7.35 -41.85 16.47
N SER A 234 -7.06 -42.35 17.67
CA SER A 234 -6.24 -41.71 18.69
C SER A 234 -4.82 -42.27 18.55
N ASP A 235 -3.87 -41.41 18.22
CA ASP A 235 -2.44 -41.73 18.25
C ASP A 235 -1.86 -41.14 19.54
N GLU A 236 -1.78 -41.98 20.58
CA GLU A 236 -0.85 -41.85 21.69
C GLU A 236 0.36 -42.73 21.36
N ASP A 237 1.54 -42.14 21.18
CA ASP A 237 2.81 -42.87 21.22
C ASP A 237 3.76 -42.15 22.19
N GLU A 238 3.80 -42.67 23.41
CA GLU A 238 4.93 -42.56 24.34
C GLU A 238 6.04 -43.51 23.84
N ASP A 239 7.27 -43.01 23.68
CA ASP A 239 8.45 -43.88 23.54
C ASP A 239 9.58 -43.37 24.46
N GLU A 240 9.62 -43.95 25.66
CA GLU A 240 10.77 -43.93 26.56
C GLU A 240 11.72 -45.06 26.17
N GLY A 241 12.95 -44.71 25.78
CA GLY A 241 14.01 -45.67 25.46
C GLY A 241 15.38 -45.23 25.98
N GLU A 242 15.63 -45.38 27.27
CA GLU A 242 16.99 -45.44 27.83
C GLU A 242 17.69 -46.75 27.41
N ALA A 243 18.88 -46.65 26.82
CA ALA A 243 19.87 -47.74 26.87
C ALA A 243 21.32 -47.21 26.81
N LYS A 244 22.02 -47.43 27.93
CA LYS A 244 23.47 -47.32 28.14
C LYS A 244 24.26 -48.22 27.18
N GLY A 245 25.45 -47.79 26.75
CA GLY A 245 26.45 -48.75 26.25
C GLY A 245 27.73 -48.23 25.58
N LYS A 246 28.76 -47.97 26.38
CA LYS A 246 30.21 -48.22 26.14
C LYS A 246 30.91 -47.67 24.87
N ALA A 247 31.80 -46.71 25.16
CA ALA A 247 33.27 -46.76 24.99
C ALA A 247 33.86 -47.53 23.78
N LYS A 248 34.57 -46.79 22.92
CA LYS A 248 35.91 -47.15 22.44
C LYS A 248 36.68 -45.93 21.96
N ASP A 249 37.90 -45.84 22.44
CA ASP A 249 39.00 -45.02 21.96
C ASP A 249 39.24 -45.20 20.45
N ASP A 250 39.59 -44.12 19.74
CA ASP A 250 40.84 -44.09 18.96
C ASP A 250 41.23 -42.68 18.49
N LYS A 251 42.30 -42.20 19.13
CA LYS A 251 43.46 -41.46 18.61
C LYS A 251 43.44 -40.85 17.18
N ASN A 252 43.78 -39.56 17.18
CA ASN A 252 44.95 -38.94 16.51
C ASN A 252 44.77 -38.39 15.08
N SER A 253 44.78 -37.05 14.93
CA SER A 253 45.75 -36.32 14.08
C SER A 253 45.68 -34.78 14.20
N LYS A 254 46.65 -34.21 14.93
CA LYS A 254 47.56 -33.11 14.54
C LYS A 254 47.08 -31.91 13.68
N ASN A 255 47.22 -30.73 14.32
CA ASN A 255 47.90 -29.48 13.90
C ASN A 255 47.51 -28.69 12.63
N SER A 256 47.02 -27.47 12.87
CA SER A 256 47.59 -26.16 12.43
C SER A 256 46.79 -25.09 13.21
N HIS A 257 47.36 -24.27 14.12
CA HIS A 257 48.35 -23.20 14.02
C HIS A 257 47.93 -22.06 13.08
N GLU A 258 47.19 -21.09 13.61
CA GLU A 258 47.16 -19.66 13.25
C GLU A 258 46.33 -18.95 14.34
N SER A 259 46.97 -18.27 15.29
CA SER A 259 47.52 -16.90 15.24
C SER A 259 46.48 -15.88 15.70
N LEU A 260 46.79 -15.35 16.89
CA LEU A 260 46.08 -14.42 17.73
C LEU A 260 45.97 -13.02 17.11
N SER A 261 44.82 -12.38 17.30
CA SER A 261 44.74 -10.94 17.59
C SER A 261 43.42 -10.65 18.30
N GLU A 262 43.49 -10.64 19.63
CA GLU A 262 42.47 -10.11 20.54
C GLU A 262 42.63 -8.59 20.57
N GLU A 263 41.59 -7.84 20.21
CA GLU A 263 41.45 -6.43 20.55
C GLU A 263 40.27 -6.32 21.53
N ASP A 264 40.62 -6.34 22.82
CA ASP A 264 39.74 -5.99 23.92
C ASP A 264 39.56 -4.46 23.95
N SER A 265 38.33 -3.99 23.81
CA SER A 265 37.93 -2.63 24.18
C SER A 265 36.75 -2.72 25.14
N GLU A 266 37.05 -2.99 26.40
CA GLU A 266 36.14 -2.83 27.53
C GLU A 266 35.98 -1.33 27.81
N SER A 267 34.80 -0.77 27.57
CA SER A 267 34.40 0.55 28.06
C SER A 267 33.35 0.37 29.16
N ASP A 268 33.83 0.33 30.40
CA ASP A 268 33.00 0.39 31.60
C ASP A 268 32.53 1.83 31.84
N ASP A 269 31.28 2.13 31.47
CA ASP A 269 30.61 3.36 31.88
C ASP A 269 29.79 3.08 33.16
N ASP A 270 30.45 3.29 34.30
CA ASP A 270 29.88 3.29 35.65
C ASP A 270 28.91 4.47 35.83
N TYR A 271 27.59 4.19 35.83
CA TYR A 271 26.56 5.15 36.20
C TYR A 271 26.47 5.27 37.73
N SER A 272 27.27 6.16 38.32
CA SER A 272 27.16 6.55 39.73
C SER A 272 25.99 7.52 39.95
N TYR A 273 24.88 7.00 40.48
CA TYR A 273 23.79 7.77 41.07
C TYR A 273 24.23 8.34 42.43
N SER A 274 24.62 9.60 42.46
CA SER A 274 24.91 10.33 43.70
C SER A 274 23.71 11.21 44.06
N GLY A 275 22.91 10.71 45.01
CA GLY A 275 21.97 11.53 45.76
C GLY A 275 22.73 12.41 46.74
N GLN A 276 22.67 13.72 46.56
CA GLN A 276 23.06 14.70 47.57
C GLN A 276 21.86 15.59 47.90
N SER A 277 21.29 15.33 49.07
CA SER A 277 20.52 16.28 49.86
C SER A 277 21.48 17.35 50.42
N SER A 278 21.20 18.62 50.17
CA SER A 278 21.59 19.68 51.10
C SER A 278 20.58 20.83 51.09
N ASP A 279 19.96 21.03 52.24
CA ASP A 279 19.32 22.25 52.67
C ASP A 279 20.31 23.44 52.67
N GLY A 280 19.78 24.65 52.41
CA GLY A 280 20.46 25.94 52.49
C GLY A 280 19.77 26.91 51.51
N ASP A 281 18.69 27.58 51.89
CA ASP A 281 18.58 28.76 52.75
C ASP A 281 19.29 30.03 52.22
N ASP A 282 18.45 31.05 52.08
CA ASP A 282 18.68 32.49 52.06
C ASP A 282 19.45 33.18 50.90
N GLY A 283 18.89 34.30 50.43
CA GLY A 283 19.61 35.26 49.59
C GLY A 283 18.85 35.83 48.40
N SER A 284 18.00 36.82 48.68
CA SER A 284 17.45 37.81 47.75
C SER A 284 18.42 38.34 46.69
N GLU A 285 17.95 38.50 45.45
CA GLU A 285 18.27 39.64 44.58
C GLU A 285 17.23 39.72 43.45
N GLU A 286 16.29 40.65 43.62
CA GLU A 286 15.34 41.12 42.61
C GLU A 286 16.08 42.06 41.66
N GLU A 287 16.50 41.61 40.46
CA GLU A 287 16.86 42.54 39.38
C GLU A 287 16.38 42.03 38.00
N ASP A 288 15.36 42.71 37.47
CA ASP A 288 15.23 43.14 36.07
C ASP A 288 15.43 42.08 34.96
N MET A 289 14.52 41.11 34.88
CA MET A 289 14.31 40.33 33.65
C MET A 289 13.26 41.02 32.75
N LYS A 290 13.73 42.02 32.00
CA LYS A 290 12.95 42.73 30.97
C LYS A 290 12.72 41.84 29.75
N ASP A 291 11.44 41.64 29.43
CA ASP A 291 10.87 41.51 28.09
C ASP A 291 11.70 40.74 27.04
N LEU A 292 11.72 39.41 27.16
CA LEU A 292 11.85 38.52 25.99
C LEU A 292 10.47 37.96 25.63
N ASP A 293 9.51 38.87 25.48
CA ASP A 293 8.17 38.57 24.99
C ASP A 293 8.19 38.34 23.47
N ALA A 294 7.43 37.32 23.07
CA ALA A 294 6.83 37.16 21.74
C ALA A 294 7.75 36.81 20.55
N LYS A 295 8.54 35.74 20.66
CA LYS A 295 8.90 34.92 19.47
C LYS A 295 8.73 33.44 19.74
N LYS A 296 7.49 33.00 19.94
CA LYS A 296 7.19 31.57 20.00
C LYS A 296 5.78 31.28 19.51
N ASP A 297 5.54 31.66 18.27
CA ASP A 297 4.44 31.10 17.48
C ASP A 297 5.02 30.60 16.15
N ASP A 298 6.09 29.81 16.26
CA ASP A 298 6.42 28.84 15.20
C ASP A 298 5.49 27.65 15.42
N SER A 299 4.19 27.92 15.24
CA SER A 299 3.18 26.88 15.08
C SER A 299 3.62 26.11 13.85
N THR A 300 4.36 25.02 14.09
CA THR A 300 4.79 24.09 13.06
C THR A 300 3.52 23.49 12.50
N GLN A 301 2.95 24.18 11.52
CA GLN A 301 1.70 23.81 10.89
C GLN A 301 1.94 22.42 10.32
N MET A 302 1.25 21.42 10.87
CA MET A 302 1.37 20.05 10.39
C MET A 302 1.09 20.07 8.89
N ILE A 303 2.05 19.56 8.11
CA ILE A 303 1.86 19.38 6.68
C ILE A 303 0.64 18.49 6.53
N LYS A 304 -0.39 18.99 5.85
CA LYS A 304 -1.58 18.17 5.61
C LYS A 304 -1.18 17.02 4.70
N ALA A 305 -1.54 15.80 5.09
CA ALA A 305 -1.21 14.60 4.35
C ALA A 305 -1.64 14.71 2.88
N GLU A 306 -2.83 15.28 2.65
CA GLU A 306 -3.48 15.44 1.35
C GLU A 306 -2.70 16.28 0.33
N ASP A 307 -1.76 17.11 0.80
CA ASP A 307 -0.92 17.93 -0.06
C ASP A 307 0.36 17.20 -0.48
N SER A 308 0.70 16.10 0.18
CA SER A 308 1.82 15.27 -0.22
C SER A 308 1.47 14.43 -1.45
N PRO A 309 2.33 14.38 -2.48
CA PRO A 309 2.14 13.48 -3.63
C PRO A 309 2.05 12.00 -3.23
N ILE A 310 2.62 11.63 -2.08
CA ILE A 310 2.57 10.28 -1.51
C ILE A 310 1.13 9.90 -1.14
N PHE A 311 0.29 10.87 -0.76
CA PHE A 311 -1.12 10.63 -0.44
C PHE A 311 -1.89 10.04 -1.61
N ARG A 312 -1.48 10.34 -2.85
CA ARG A 312 -2.05 9.73 -4.05
C ARG A 312 -1.91 8.21 -4.06
N LEU A 313 -0.95 7.63 -3.34
CA LEU A 313 -0.86 6.17 -3.18
C LEU A 313 -2.02 5.60 -2.35
N ILE A 314 -2.52 6.34 -1.35
CA ILE A 314 -3.71 5.96 -0.57
C ILE A 314 -4.94 5.96 -1.47
N ASP A 315 -5.09 7.00 -2.30
CA ASP A 315 -6.18 7.06 -3.29
C ASP A 315 -6.10 5.90 -4.29
N GLY A 316 -4.88 5.52 -4.70
CA GLY A 316 -4.65 4.34 -5.54
C GLY A 316 -5.02 3.02 -4.87
N ILE A 317 -4.75 2.87 -3.58
CA ILE A 317 -5.17 1.72 -2.78
C ILE A 317 -6.70 1.64 -2.72
N TRP A 318 -7.37 2.75 -2.45
CA TRP A 318 -8.83 2.80 -2.40
C TRP A 318 -9.45 2.46 -3.75
N TYR A 319 -8.97 3.09 -4.83
CA TYR A 319 -9.42 2.78 -6.17
C TYR A 319 -9.26 1.28 -6.49
N ALA A 320 -8.07 0.72 -6.29
CA ALA A 320 -7.80 -0.68 -6.55
C ALA A 320 -8.68 -1.63 -5.72
N GLY A 321 -8.98 -1.25 -4.46
CA GLY A 321 -9.92 -1.95 -3.60
C GLY A 321 -11.36 -1.90 -4.11
N GLU A 322 -11.84 -0.74 -4.53
CA GLU A 322 -13.19 -0.53 -5.06
C GLU A 322 -13.44 -1.36 -6.32
N ILE A 323 -12.46 -1.44 -7.22
CA ILE A 323 -12.55 -2.29 -8.42
C ILE A 323 -12.15 -3.75 -8.19
N SER A 324 -11.86 -4.14 -6.95
CA SER A 324 -11.41 -5.50 -6.57
C SER A 324 -10.18 -6.00 -7.36
N ASP A 325 -9.28 -5.09 -7.74
CA ASP A 325 -8.06 -5.44 -8.47
C ASP A 325 -6.91 -5.74 -7.50
N ILE A 326 -6.85 -7.00 -7.07
CA ILE A 326 -5.90 -7.46 -6.04
C ILE A 326 -4.43 -7.23 -6.46
N LEU A 327 -4.12 -7.37 -7.75
CA LEU A 327 -2.75 -7.19 -8.25
C LEU A 327 -2.33 -5.72 -8.19
N LEU A 328 -3.17 -4.83 -8.72
CA LEU A 328 -2.93 -3.39 -8.66
C LEU A 328 -2.84 -2.91 -7.20
N LEU A 329 -3.74 -3.41 -6.34
CA LEU A 329 -3.77 -3.11 -4.93
C LEU A 329 -2.45 -3.50 -4.22
N HIS A 330 -1.94 -4.71 -4.50
CA HIS A 330 -0.67 -5.16 -3.95
C HIS A 330 0.50 -4.33 -4.47
N ASP A 331 0.53 -4.03 -5.76
CA ASP A 331 1.61 -3.26 -6.38
C ASP A 331 1.67 -1.81 -5.82
N ILE A 332 0.52 -1.14 -5.64
CA ILE A 332 0.46 0.20 -5.05
C ILE A 332 0.81 0.17 -3.55
N ARG A 333 0.32 -0.82 -2.79
CA ARG A 333 0.72 -0.97 -1.37
C ARG A 333 2.22 -1.18 -1.24
N ASN A 334 2.81 -2.06 -2.05
CA ASN A 334 4.25 -2.31 -2.05
C ASN A 334 5.05 -1.03 -2.39
N LEU A 335 4.54 -0.22 -3.32
CA LEU A 335 5.13 1.08 -3.66
C LEU A 335 5.12 2.05 -2.46
N LEU A 336 3.97 2.21 -1.80
CA LEU A 336 3.86 3.03 -0.58
C LEU A 336 4.81 2.53 0.51
N GLN A 337 4.80 1.22 0.77
CA GLN A 337 5.62 0.62 1.83
C GLN A 337 7.12 0.77 1.57
N TYR A 338 7.54 0.62 0.31
CA TYR A 338 8.93 0.85 -0.09
C TYR A 338 9.33 2.32 0.08
N HIS A 339 8.47 3.25 -0.32
CA HIS A 339 8.74 4.67 -0.18
C HIS A 339 8.92 5.05 1.30
N CYS A 340 8.01 4.61 2.18
CA CYS A 340 8.10 4.90 3.61
C CYS A 340 9.33 4.27 4.32
N THR A 341 9.97 3.25 3.73
CA THR A 341 11.15 2.55 4.28
C THR A 341 12.47 2.96 3.62
N SER A 342 12.42 3.92 2.70
CA SER A 342 13.61 4.45 2.02
C SER A 342 14.51 5.21 3.03
N PRO A 343 15.83 5.28 2.80
CA PRO A 343 16.81 5.80 3.78
C PRO A 343 16.54 7.24 4.24
N ASN A 344 15.82 8.00 3.42
CA ASN A 344 15.27 9.30 3.78
C ASN A 344 13.88 9.10 4.39
N TYR A 345 13.81 8.50 5.59
CA TYR A 345 12.54 8.24 6.26
C TYR A 345 11.60 9.43 6.16
N LEU A 346 10.33 9.14 5.87
CA LEU A 346 9.32 10.18 5.86
C LEU A 346 9.29 10.91 7.20
N PRO A 347 9.10 12.24 7.19
CA PRO A 347 8.91 13.00 8.40
C PRO A 347 7.82 12.37 9.28
N VAL A 348 8.06 12.33 10.59
CA VAL A 348 7.18 11.65 11.55
C VAL A 348 5.77 12.24 11.55
N ASP A 349 5.68 13.56 11.40
CA ASP A 349 4.41 14.29 11.26
C ASP A 349 3.63 13.85 10.01
N LEU A 350 4.32 13.61 8.90
CA LEU A 350 3.70 13.08 7.69
C LEU A 350 3.24 11.62 7.87
N LEU A 351 4.05 10.75 8.48
CA LEU A 351 3.63 9.38 8.82
C LEU A 351 2.41 9.36 9.75
N LEU A 352 2.39 10.23 10.76
CA LEU A 352 1.27 10.39 11.68
C LEU A 352 0.03 10.92 10.96
N SER A 353 0.20 11.82 10.00
CA SER A 353 -0.89 12.33 9.18
C SER A 353 -1.52 11.23 8.31
N PHE A 354 -0.70 10.31 7.75
CA PHE A 354 -1.22 9.13 7.04
C PHE A 354 -1.94 8.16 7.97
N LEU A 355 -1.39 7.91 9.17
CA LEU A 355 -2.04 7.04 10.16
C LEU A 355 -3.43 7.56 10.55
N ARG A 356 -3.62 8.89 10.55
CA ARG A 356 -4.88 9.58 10.91
C ARG A 356 -5.85 9.74 9.74
N VAL A 357 -5.56 9.21 8.56
CA VAL A 357 -6.51 9.22 7.45
C VAL A 357 -7.82 8.56 7.91
N PRO A 358 -8.97 9.24 7.73
CA PRO A 358 -10.25 8.72 8.19
C PRO A 358 -10.54 7.32 7.66
N ASN A 359 -10.96 6.42 8.54
CA ASN A 359 -11.32 5.05 8.23
C ASN A 359 -10.20 4.21 7.60
N LEU A 360 -8.93 4.65 7.65
CA LEU A 360 -7.83 3.88 7.04
C LEU A 360 -7.68 2.51 7.68
N ARG A 361 -7.86 2.43 9.00
CA ARG A 361 -7.79 1.17 9.76
C ARG A 361 -8.85 0.17 9.29
N GLU A 362 -10.06 0.63 9.03
CA GLU A 362 -11.20 -0.18 8.63
C GLU A 362 -11.18 -0.53 7.15
N ARG A 363 -10.85 0.44 6.29
CA ARG A 363 -10.82 0.26 4.83
C ARG A 363 -9.58 -0.49 4.35
N ASP A 364 -8.43 -0.24 4.97
CA ASP A 364 -7.18 -0.93 4.63
C ASP A 364 -6.28 -1.24 5.86
N PRO A 365 -6.67 -2.23 6.68
CA PRO A 365 -5.90 -2.63 7.86
C PRO A 365 -4.41 -2.90 7.59
N PRO A 366 -4.00 -3.57 6.48
CA PRO A 366 -2.58 -3.75 6.15
C PRO A 366 -1.79 -2.44 6.06
N THR A 367 -2.31 -1.43 5.38
CA THR A 367 -1.60 -0.13 5.27
C THR A 367 -1.55 0.58 6.60
N PHE A 368 -2.65 0.57 7.36
CA PHE A 368 -2.67 1.13 8.71
C PHE A 368 -1.63 0.47 9.63
N GLY A 369 -1.61 -0.87 9.68
CA GLY A 369 -0.70 -1.61 10.54
C GLY A 369 0.77 -1.44 10.17
N PHE A 370 1.06 -1.26 8.88
CA PHE A 370 2.41 -0.89 8.41
C PHE A 370 2.83 0.51 8.87
N LEU A 371 1.98 1.52 8.69
CA LEU A 371 2.26 2.89 9.16
C LEU A 371 2.44 2.93 10.68
N PHE A 372 1.59 2.19 11.39
CA PHE A 372 1.69 2.00 12.83
C PHE A 372 3.04 1.39 13.22
N LEU A 373 3.49 0.34 12.53
CA LEU A 373 4.80 -0.29 12.77
C LEU A 373 5.96 0.70 12.58
N LEU A 374 5.93 1.52 11.54
CA LEU A 374 6.98 2.53 11.29
C LEU A 374 7.04 3.57 12.41
N LEU A 375 5.87 4.06 12.85
CA LEU A 375 5.81 4.97 13.99
C LEU A 375 6.28 4.29 15.27
N LEU A 376 5.96 3.00 15.46
CA LEU A 376 6.43 2.19 16.59
C LEU A 376 7.96 1.97 16.59
N ASP A 377 8.60 1.95 15.42
CA ASP A 377 10.07 1.85 15.32
C ASP A 377 10.77 3.11 15.87
N HIS A 378 10.14 4.29 15.74
CA HIS A 378 10.73 5.55 16.20
C HIS A 378 10.86 5.69 17.73
N GLY A 379 10.20 4.82 18.49
CA GLY A 379 10.33 4.71 19.94
C GLY A 379 9.79 5.89 20.76
N HIS A 380 9.85 5.72 22.09
CA HIS A 380 9.22 6.62 23.07
C HIS A 380 9.63 8.10 22.94
N LYS A 381 10.90 8.38 22.58
CA LYS A 381 11.39 9.77 22.42
C LYS A 381 10.59 10.54 21.38
N THR A 382 10.08 9.84 20.38
CA THR A 382 9.30 10.41 19.28
C THR A 382 7.85 10.61 19.69
N TRP A 383 7.22 9.62 20.34
CA TRP A 383 5.81 9.70 20.75
C TRP A 383 5.55 10.71 21.86
N ASN A 384 6.57 11.04 22.67
CA ASN A 384 6.48 12.07 23.69
C ASN A 384 6.33 13.49 23.13
N ARG A 385 6.47 13.68 21.81
CA ARG A 385 6.27 14.98 21.17
C ARG A 385 4.79 15.43 21.23
N PRO A 386 4.51 16.75 21.26
CA PRO A 386 3.15 17.28 21.40
C PRO A 386 2.15 16.85 20.31
N MET A 387 2.61 16.53 19.10
CA MET A 387 1.75 16.14 17.98
C MET A 387 1.03 14.79 18.17
N PHE A 388 1.55 13.92 19.05
CA PHE A 388 0.89 12.67 19.43
C PHE A 388 -0.10 12.93 20.56
N THR A 389 -1.33 12.44 20.40
CA THR A 389 -2.35 12.53 21.45
C THR A 389 -1.98 11.60 22.61
N GLN A 390 -2.65 11.79 23.75
CA GLN A 390 -2.53 10.86 24.88
C GLN A 390 -2.90 9.42 24.46
N THR A 391 -3.97 9.27 23.68
CA THR A 391 -4.42 7.99 23.15
C THR A 391 -3.36 7.33 22.28
N ASP A 392 -2.73 8.09 21.38
CA ASP A 392 -1.66 7.57 20.50
C ASP A 392 -0.50 7.03 21.35
N ARG A 393 -0.02 7.84 22.32
CA ARG A 393 1.09 7.45 23.21
C ARG A 393 0.78 6.16 23.96
N MET A 394 -0.42 6.05 24.53
CA MET A 394 -0.84 4.85 25.25
C MET A 394 -0.89 3.61 24.35
N ALA A 395 -1.40 3.74 23.12
CA ALA A 395 -1.41 2.66 22.15
C ALA A 395 0.01 2.19 21.78
N PHE A 396 0.94 3.12 21.52
CA PHE A 396 2.33 2.78 21.21
C PHE A 396 3.06 2.11 22.37
N PHE A 397 2.92 2.62 23.61
CA PHE A 397 3.52 1.99 24.78
C PHE A 397 2.96 0.58 25.05
N SER A 398 1.64 0.41 24.92
CA SER A 398 0.99 -0.89 25.07
C SER A 398 1.50 -1.89 24.03
N ALA A 399 1.53 -1.49 22.76
CA ALA A 399 2.00 -2.34 21.69
C ALA A 399 3.48 -2.69 21.79
N GLN A 400 4.36 -1.74 22.15
CA GLN A 400 5.77 -2.04 22.38
C GLN A 400 5.94 -3.13 23.45
N SER A 401 5.15 -3.05 24.52
CA SER A 401 5.18 -4.03 25.62
C SER A 401 4.69 -5.40 25.18
N TYR A 402 3.62 -5.45 24.38
CA TYR A 402 3.05 -6.72 23.90
C TYR A 402 3.88 -7.38 22.79
N LEU A 403 4.53 -6.58 21.94
CA LEU A 403 5.29 -7.05 20.78
C LEU A 403 6.77 -7.38 21.12
N THR A 404 7.15 -7.35 22.40
CA THR A 404 8.52 -7.65 22.85
C THR A 404 8.50 -8.76 23.93
N PRO A 405 8.85 -10.03 23.60
CA PRO A 405 9.17 -10.55 22.27
C PRO A 405 7.92 -10.67 21.37
N LEU A 406 8.13 -10.95 20.07
CA LEU A 406 7.01 -11.09 19.14
C LEU A 406 6.08 -12.26 19.54
N PRO A 407 4.77 -12.01 19.69
CA PRO A 407 3.79 -13.03 20.07
C PRO A 407 3.54 -14.01 18.92
N ASP A 408 3.23 -15.26 19.25
CA ASP A 408 2.98 -16.30 18.23
C ASP A 408 1.70 -16.03 17.41
N SER A 409 0.72 -15.33 17.98
CA SER A 409 -0.48 -14.86 17.27
C SER A 409 -0.13 -13.97 16.08
N LEU A 410 0.93 -13.18 16.17
CA LEU A 410 1.38 -12.34 15.05
C LEU A 410 2.05 -13.17 13.95
N LYS A 411 2.76 -14.24 14.35
CA LYS A 411 3.51 -15.13 13.46
C LYS A 411 2.61 -16.09 12.67
N ALA A 412 1.37 -16.30 13.11
CA ALA A 412 0.45 -17.28 12.53
C ALA A 412 -0.78 -16.64 11.85
N PRO A 413 -1.32 -17.26 10.77
CA PRO A 413 -0.66 -18.21 9.87
C PRO A 413 0.20 -17.46 8.83
N SER A 414 1.44 -17.93 8.61
CA SER A 414 2.33 -17.45 7.55
C SER A 414 2.79 -18.64 6.70
N THR A 415 2.31 -18.70 5.46
CA THR A 415 2.68 -19.72 4.47
C THR A 415 4.06 -19.51 3.87
N SER A 416 4.66 -18.35 4.06
CA SER A 416 5.98 -17.91 3.64
C SER A 416 6.94 -17.98 4.83
N PRO A 417 8.26 -18.06 4.58
CA PRO A 417 9.25 -18.17 5.63
C PRO A 417 9.65 -16.82 6.25
N LEU A 418 8.69 -15.91 6.46
CA LEU A 418 8.93 -14.60 7.07
C LEU A 418 9.41 -14.69 8.53
N PHE A 419 8.93 -15.68 9.28
CA PHE A 419 9.23 -15.84 10.71
C PHE A 419 10.17 -17.00 11.05
N LYS A 420 10.38 -17.91 10.09
CA LYS A 420 11.20 -19.11 10.31
C LYS A 420 12.12 -19.32 9.13
N LYS A 421 13.42 -19.24 9.39
CA LYS A 421 14.48 -19.53 8.43
C LYS A 421 14.33 -20.93 7.86
N LEU A 422 14.39 -21.06 6.54
CA LEU A 422 14.42 -22.35 5.87
C LEU A 422 15.87 -22.79 5.68
N GLY A 423 16.16 -24.01 6.11
CA GLY A 423 17.51 -24.58 6.01
C GLY A 423 17.86 -25.13 4.62
N SER A 424 16.93 -25.24 3.68
CA SER A 424 17.22 -25.80 2.37
C SER A 424 16.25 -25.34 1.26
N ALA A 425 16.75 -25.35 0.03
CA ALA A 425 15.96 -25.06 -1.16
C ALA A 425 14.81 -26.07 -1.35
N LYS A 426 15.02 -27.33 -0.95
CA LYS A 426 13.98 -28.37 -0.98
C LYS A 426 12.78 -27.99 -0.12
N LYS A 427 13.01 -27.56 1.13
CA LYS A 427 11.94 -27.08 2.03
C LYS A 427 11.26 -25.82 1.50
N PHE A 428 12.01 -24.94 0.84
CA PHE A 428 11.44 -23.75 0.18
C PHE A 428 10.50 -24.15 -0.96
N VAL A 429 10.93 -25.07 -1.83
CA VAL A 429 10.08 -25.62 -2.91
C VAL A 429 8.84 -26.26 -2.31
N GLU A 430 8.98 -27.17 -1.33
CA GLU A 430 7.85 -27.84 -0.66
C GLU A 430 6.84 -26.86 -0.08
N LYS A 431 7.30 -25.74 0.50
CA LYS A 431 6.44 -24.74 1.13
C LYS A 431 5.62 -23.91 0.14
N PHE A 432 6.14 -23.66 -1.06
CA PHE A 432 5.44 -22.87 -2.11
C PHE A 432 4.81 -23.72 -3.22
N SER A 433 4.99 -25.04 -3.15
CA SER A 433 4.41 -25.99 -4.08
C SER A 433 3.15 -26.56 -3.48
N ASN A 434 2.01 -26.31 -4.11
CA ASN A 434 0.83 -27.13 -3.82
C ASN A 434 1.20 -28.58 -4.18
N ASN A 435 0.77 -29.56 -3.38
CA ASN A 435 1.18 -30.98 -3.40
C ASN A 435 1.09 -31.75 -4.75
N SER A 436 0.80 -31.09 -5.87
CA SER A 436 0.89 -31.67 -7.21
C SER A 436 2.34 -31.82 -7.68
N THR A 437 2.56 -32.80 -8.55
CA THR A 437 3.85 -33.07 -9.22
C THR A 437 4.31 -31.85 -9.99
N LEU A 438 5.11 -30.97 -9.36
CA LEU A 438 5.68 -29.81 -10.03
C LEU A 438 6.62 -30.27 -11.15
N ASP A 439 6.45 -29.65 -12.30
CA ASP A 439 7.44 -29.69 -13.37
C ASP A 439 8.83 -29.33 -12.81
N SER A 440 9.83 -30.10 -13.25
CA SER A 440 11.25 -29.85 -13.04
C SER A 440 11.65 -28.38 -13.28
N ALA A 441 11.06 -27.70 -14.27
CA ALA A 441 11.33 -26.30 -14.56
C ALA A 441 10.87 -25.36 -13.43
N VAL A 442 9.69 -25.61 -12.85
CA VAL A 442 9.17 -24.83 -11.70
C VAL A 442 10.04 -25.04 -10.47
N GLN A 443 10.46 -26.29 -10.22
CA GLN A 443 11.37 -26.58 -9.10
C GLN A 443 12.71 -25.87 -9.25
N LYS A 444 13.27 -25.81 -10.47
CA LYS A 444 14.50 -25.05 -10.76
C LYS A 444 14.31 -23.57 -10.43
N CYS A 445 13.23 -22.95 -10.91
CA CYS A 445 12.93 -21.54 -10.63
C CYS A 445 12.83 -21.26 -9.12
N TYR A 446 12.12 -22.10 -8.35
CA TYR A 446 12.02 -21.93 -6.89
C TYR A 446 13.35 -22.14 -6.15
N ARG A 447 14.24 -23.01 -6.65
CA ARG A 447 15.59 -23.17 -6.06
C ARG A 447 16.46 -21.94 -6.30
N GLU A 448 16.37 -21.33 -7.48
CA GLU A 448 17.06 -20.08 -7.79
C GLU A 448 16.49 -18.94 -6.96
N ALA A 449 15.16 -18.83 -6.88
CA ALA A 449 14.49 -17.84 -6.03
C ALA A 449 14.88 -18.01 -4.55
N PHE A 450 15.08 -19.22 -4.05
CA PHE A 450 15.57 -19.43 -2.68
C PHE A 450 16.97 -18.84 -2.43
N SER A 451 17.81 -18.74 -3.46
CA SER A 451 19.12 -18.09 -3.34
C SER A 451 18.95 -16.58 -3.16
N CYS A 452 18.09 -15.95 -3.96
CA CYS A 452 17.69 -14.55 -3.77
C CYS A 452 17.05 -14.33 -2.39
N TRP A 453 16.16 -15.24 -1.95
CA TRP A 453 15.52 -15.14 -0.63
C TRP A 453 16.54 -15.11 0.49
N ARG A 454 17.54 -16.01 0.47
CA ARG A 454 18.55 -16.10 1.54
C ARG A 454 19.47 -14.90 1.61
N GLN A 455 19.72 -14.26 0.47
CA GLN A 455 20.48 -13.02 0.41
C GLN A 455 19.69 -11.88 1.06
N GLU A 456 18.39 -11.79 0.76
CA GLU A 456 17.56 -10.68 1.23
C GLU A 456 16.92 -10.90 2.60
N PHE A 457 16.81 -12.14 3.06
CA PHE A 457 16.32 -12.55 4.39
C PHE A 457 17.41 -13.41 5.03
N ASP A 458 18.45 -12.72 5.48
CA ASP A 458 19.69 -13.25 6.03
C ASP A 458 19.56 -13.64 7.52
N ASP A 459 20.65 -14.14 8.08
CA ASP A 459 20.70 -14.64 9.46
C ASP A 459 20.41 -13.53 10.46
N THR A 460 20.98 -12.35 10.22
CA THR A 460 20.73 -11.14 11.02
C THR A 460 19.25 -10.74 11.05
N TYR A 461 18.52 -10.87 9.94
CA TYR A 461 17.08 -10.64 9.95
C TYR A 461 16.34 -11.58 10.91
N TYR A 462 16.61 -12.88 10.84
CA TYR A 462 15.94 -13.87 11.67
C TYR A 462 16.37 -13.80 13.14
N GLU A 463 17.62 -13.48 13.42
CA GLU A 463 18.14 -13.21 14.77
C GLU A 463 17.44 -12.00 15.40
N ASN A 464 17.35 -10.88 14.67
CA ASN A 464 16.66 -9.69 15.14
C ASN A 464 15.17 -9.95 15.38
N LEU A 465 14.53 -10.76 14.53
CA LEU A 465 13.13 -11.12 14.67
C LEU A 465 12.86 -12.00 15.91
N GLY A 466 13.85 -12.80 16.32
CA GLY A 466 13.82 -13.61 17.54
C GLY A 466 14.28 -12.88 18.80
N SER A 467 14.73 -11.63 18.69
CA SER A 467 15.26 -10.87 19.81
C SER A 467 14.16 -10.52 20.84
N SER A 468 14.52 -10.61 22.12
CA SER A 468 13.71 -10.10 23.23
C SER A 468 14.02 -8.65 23.58
N GLU A 469 14.96 -8.01 22.88
CA GLU A 469 15.29 -6.62 23.10
C GLU A 469 14.19 -5.69 22.54
N PRO A 470 13.83 -4.61 23.27
CA PRO A 470 12.82 -3.67 22.81
C PRO A 470 13.14 -3.11 21.42
N LEU A 471 12.12 -3.07 20.57
CA LEU A 471 12.17 -2.54 19.20
C LEU A 471 13.03 -3.30 18.20
N VAL A 472 13.90 -4.24 18.59
CA VAL A 472 14.77 -4.96 17.63
C VAL A 472 13.96 -5.79 16.64
N ALA A 473 12.97 -6.55 17.11
CA ALA A 473 12.09 -7.30 16.24
C ALA A 473 11.15 -6.39 15.41
N ILE A 474 10.68 -5.27 15.99
CA ILE A 474 9.88 -4.24 15.31
C ILE A 474 10.66 -3.63 14.14
N LYS A 475 11.94 -3.29 14.35
CA LYS A 475 12.86 -2.84 13.31
C LYS A 475 13.00 -3.86 12.20
N ALA A 476 13.20 -5.13 12.54
CA ALA A 476 13.31 -6.20 11.57
C ALA A 476 12.05 -6.28 10.68
N LEU A 477 10.86 -6.23 11.29
CA LEU A 477 9.58 -6.20 10.57
C LEU A 477 9.48 -4.97 9.65
N GLY A 478 9.93 -3.79 10.12
CA GLY A 478 9.94 -2.56 9.31
C GLY A 478 10.81 -2.67 8.05
N THR A 479 11.79 -3.57 8.00
CA THR A 479 12.63 -3.79 6.80
C THR A 479 12.02 -4.68 5.72
N ILE A 480 10.90 -5.36 6.01
CA ILE A 480 10.28 -6.34 5.11
C ILE A 480 9.97 -5.76 3.71
N PRO A 481 9.40 -4.55 3.54
CA PRO A 481 9.08 -4.03 2.21
C PRO A 481 10.30 -3.84 1.33
N ARG A 482 11.40 -3.33 1.91
CA ARG A 482 12.68 -3.19 1.22
C ARG A 482 13.25 -4.55 0.80
N ARG A 483 13.28 -5.51 1.71
CA ARG A 483 13.76 -6.89 1.45
C ARG A 483 12.89 -7.58 0.39
N ARG A 484 11.56 -7.42 0.44
CA ARG A 484 10.63 -7.92 -0.58
C ARG A 484 10.90 -7.32 -1.94
N LEU A 485 11.15 -6.01 -2.04
CA LEU A 485 11.45 -5.37 -3.33
C LEU A 485 12.76 -5.92 -3.92
N SER A 486 13.84 -5.94 -3.14
CA SER A 486 15.12 -6.52 -3.58
C SER A 486 14.97 -7.97 -4.01
N PHE A 487 14.21 -8.76 -3.23
CA PHE A 487 13.89 -10.14 -3.57
C PHE A 487 13.14 -10.25 -4.90
N SER A 488 12.16 -9.38 -5.15
CA SER A 488 11.40 -9.37 -6.40
C SER A 488 12.25 -9.07 -7.62
N GLU A 489 13.27 -8.22 -7.48
CA GLU A 489 14.20 -7.89 -8.56
C GLU A 489 15.15 -9.04 -8.86
N GLY A 490 15.71 -9.65 -7.81
CA GLY A 490 16.48 -10.88 -7.95
C GLY A 490 15.66 -11.98 -8.61
N ALA A 491 14.41 -12.16 -8.17
CA ALA A 491 13.53 -13.18 -8.73
C ALA A 491 13.09 -12.90 -10.17
N ARG A 492 12.98 -11.63 -10.59
CA ARG A 492 12.68 -11.24 -11.98
C ARG A 492 13.83 -11.57 -12.94
N SER A 493 15.06 -11.66 -12.45
CA SER A 493 16.22 -12.07 -13.27
C SER A 493 16.27 -13.57 -13.58
N ILE A 494 15.40 -14.36 -12.95
CA ILE A 494 15.31 -15.81 -13.17
C ILE A 494 14.57 -16.08 -14.48
N GLU A 495 15.26 -16.70 -15.42
CA GLU A 495 14.67 -17.16 -16.68
C GLU A 495 13.65 -18.27 -16.41
N CYS A 496 12.36 -17.93 -16.47
CA CYS A 496 11.27 -18.88 -16.26
C CYS A 496 10.03 -18.54 -17.09
N ASP A 497 9.68 -19.42 -18.03
CA ASP A 497 8.53 -19.27 -18.92
C ASP A 497 7.17 -19.33 -18.20
N HIS A 498 7.14 -19.95 -17.03
CA HIS A 498 5.90 -20.23 -16.28
C HIS A 498 5.48 -19.11 -15.33
N ARG A 499 6.19 -17.97 -15.31
CA ARG A 499 5.93 -16.86 -14.36
C ARG A 499 5.86 -17.32 -12.90
N CYS A 500 6.61 -18.35 -12.53
CA CYS A 500 6.59 -18.95 -11.20
C CYS A 500 6.91 -17.94 -10.10
N TYR A 501 7.82 -17.01 -10.37
CA TYR A 501 8.18 -15.95 -9.44
C TYR A 501 6.99 -15.03 -9.12
N LEU A 502 6.04 -14.81 -10.04
CA LEU A 502 4.84 -14.01 -9.74
C LEU A 502 3.92 -14.71 -8.75
N ARG A 503 3.79 -16.04 -8.84
CA ARG A 503 3.01 -16.82 -7.85
C ARG A 503 3.66 -16.76 -6.47
N LEU A 504 4.99 -16.89 -6.44
CA LEU A 504 5.80 -16.78 -5.24
C LEU A 504 5.66 -15.40 -4.58
N LEU A 505 5.83 -14.33 -5.36
CA LEU A 505 5.65 -12.95 -4.89
C LEU A 505 4.22 -12.72 -4.41
N GLY A 506 3.21 -13.18 -5.14
CA GLY A 506 1.82 -13.05 -4.73
C GLY A 506 1.53 -13.72 -3.39
N GLN A 507 2.16 -14.85 -3.07
CA GLN A 507 2.02 -15.48 -1.75
C GLN A 507 2.75 -14.70 -0.66
N ILE A 508 3.97 -14.22 -0.93
CA ILE A 508 4.73 -13.39 0.00
C ILE A 508 3.95 -12.11 0.32
N ASP A 509 3.39 -11.45 -0.70
CA ASP A 509 2.59 -10.24 -0.53
C ASP A 509 1.37 -10.50 0.36
N ARG A 510 0.62 -11.58 0.11
CA ARG A 510 -0.53 -11.97 0.97
C ARG A 510 -0.12 -12.12 2.43
N ASP A 511 1.01 -12.77 2.69
CA ASP A 511 1.49 -13.01 4.04
C ASP A 511 1.96 -11.73 4.73
N ILE A 512 2.65 -10.83 3.99
CA ILE A 512 3.05 -9.51 4.48
C ILE A 512 1.81 -8.68 4.81
N GLN A 513 0.80 -8.64 3.93
CA GLN A 513 -0.42 -7.89 4.20
C GLN A 513 -1.20 -8.49 5.39
N GLY A 514 -1.23 -9.82 5.51
CA GLY A 514 -1.83 -10.49 6.67
C GLY A 514 -1.12 -10.17 7.99
N LEU A 515 0.22 -10.12 7.97
CA LEU A 515 1.02 -9.65 9.10
C LEU A 515 0.66 -8.23 9.49
N TYR A 516 0.63 -7.30 8.54
CA TYR A 516 0.34 -5.89 8.84
C TYR A 516 -1.11 -5.68 9.26
N ALA A 517 -2.07 -6.42 8.70
CA ALA A 517 -3.44 -6.40 9.17
C ALA A 517 -3.53 -6.80 10.66
N ARG A 518 -2.81 -7.86 11.08
CA ARG A 518 -2.72 -8.24 12.50
C ARG A 518 -2.01 -7.18 13.35
N LEU A 519 -1.00 -6.48 12.82
CA LEU A 519 -0.37 -5.36 13.52
C LEU A 519 -1.36 -4.22 13.81
N ALA A 520 -2.28 -3.94 12.88
CA ALA A 520 -3.31 -2.91 13.08
C ALA A 520 -4.22 -3.21 14.28
N GLU A 521 -4.39 -4.47 14.66
CA GLU A 521 -5.19 -4.88 15.81
C GLU A 521 -4.57 -4.43 17.14
N TYR A 522 -3.26 -4.21 17.20
CA TYR A 522 -2.54 -3.76 18.41
C TYR A 522 -2.65 -2.26 18.68
N TYR A 523 -3.17 -1.48 17.72
CA TYR A 523 -3.48 -0.07 17.95
C TYR A 523 -4.83 0.05 18.67
N GLN A 524 -4.85 -0.08 20.00
CA GLN A 524 -6.06 0.03 20.79
C GLN A 524 -5.92 1.12 21.85
N PRO A 525 -6.95 1.98 22.04
CA PRO A 525 -7.05 2.78 23.25
C PRO A 525 -7.13 1.84 24.45
N ILE A 526 -6.33 2.09 25.48
CA ILE A 526 -6.57 1.44 26.77
C ILE A 526 -7.81 2.13 27.37
N ASN A 527 -8.91 1.40 27.46
CA ASN A 527 -10.15 1.88 28.07
C ASN A 527 -10.06 1.87 29.60
#